data_AF-A0A524KB51-F1
#
_entry.id   AF-A0A524KB51-F1
#
_cell.length_a   1.000
_cell.length_b   1.000
_cell.length_c   1.000
_cell.angle_alpha   90.00
_cell.angle_beta   90.00
_cell.angle_gamma   90.00
#
_symmetry.space_group_name_H-M   'P 1'
#
loop_
_entity.id
_entity.type
_entity.pdbx_description
1 polymer ?
#
loop_
_entity_poly.entity_id
_entity_poly.type
_entity_poly.pdbx_seq_one_letter_code
_entity_poly.pdbx_strand_id
1 'polypeptide(L)'
;MHKSISIVLSGEAGQGLQVVEEFLVETLARETYVFTSKEVMSRVRGGNNSVEIRISAQPIDALRYTIDALLLFNNHSLDRLRPRLTPDSIIYGEAGFISDEDQRHLTFREIPFSEMAKQSGNRLYINTVMFGFIAGMLDIDVENAKDQIKIRFKKLDEEIVLGNLKAFDLGYTAGDSEPKKTLREKPVDFTPHKVFNGNNALVIGALAGGVNYLAAYPMSPGTSVMSMLSEKSHTYGVLVEQA
;
A
#
# COMPACT_ATOMS: atom_id res chain seq x y z
N MET A 1 -15.52 -14.65 -12.24
CA MET A 1 -14.53 -13.94 -11.39
C MET A 1 -14.11 -12.69 -12.15
N HIS A 2 -14.31 -11.50 -11.58
CA HIS A 2 -13.89 -10.25 -12.21
C HIS A 2 -12.38 -10.26 -12.45
N LYS A 3 -11.94 -9.70 -13.58
CA LYS A 3 -10.52 -9.56 -13.90
C LYS A 3 -9.91 -8.56 -12.93
N SER A 4 -8.96 -9.00 -12.13
CA SER A 4 -8.33 -8.19 -11.10
C SER A 4 -6.86 -8.57 -10.97
N ILE A 5 -6.07 -7.64 -10.43
CA ILE A 5 -4.65 -7.84 -10.15
C ILE A 5 -4.44 -7.83 -8.65
N SER A 6 -3.64 -8.76 -8.13
CA SER A 6 -3.26 -8.80 -6.72
C SER A 6 -1.78 -8.53 -6.56
N ILE A 7 -1.46 -7.40 -5.95
CA ILE A 7 -0.09 -7.03 -5.58
C ILE A 7 0.08 -7.25 -4.08
N VAL A 8 1.17 -7.89 -3.68
CA VAL A 8 1.50 -8.06 -2.27
C VAL A 8 2.83 -7.39 -1.98
N LEU A 9 2.86 -6.59 -0.91
CA LEU A 9 4.07 -6.02 -0.31
C LEU A 9 4.42 -6.86 0.90
N SER A 10 5.67 -7.27 1.06
CA SER A 10 6.13 -8.02 2.23
C SER A 10 7.44 -7.47 2.76
N GLY A 11 7.50 -7.30 4.09
CA GLY A 11 8.66 -6.73 4.76
C GLY A 11 8.49 -6.61 6.26
N GLU A 12 9.56 -6.21 6.93
CA GLU A 12 9.57 -6.04 8.37
C GLU A 12 8.78 -4.82 8.84
N ALA A 13 8.24 -4.92 10.05
CA ALA A 13 7.63 -3.79 10.73
C ALA A 13 8.62 -2.60 10.79
N GLY A 14 8.20 -1.45 10.24
CA GLY A 14 9.02 -0.24 10.19
C GLY A 14 9.70 0.04 8.84
N GLN A 15 9.67 -0.88 7.88
CA GLN A 15 10.26 -0.66 6.55
C GLN A 15 9.40 0.23 5.63
N GLY A 16 8.21 0.64 6.05
CA GLY A 16 7.38 1.59 5.30
C GLY A 16 6.36 1.00 4.34
N LEU A 17 6.01 -0.30 4.49
CA LEU A 17 4.93 -0.94 3.72
C LEU A 17 3.63 -0.13 3.72
N GLN A 18 3.26 0.41 4.89
CA GLN A 18 2.07 1.25 5.04
C GLN A 18 2.14 2.53 4.19
N VAL A 19 3.32 3.15 4.05
CA VAL A 19 3.47 4.37 3.26
C VAL A 19 3.28 4.07 1.78
N VAL A 20 3.85 2.96 1.30
CA VAL A 20 3.67 2.51 -0.09
C VAL A 20 2.21 2.16 -0.36
N GLU A 21 1.56 1.45 0.56
CA GLU A 21 0.13 1.15 0.48
C GLU A 21 -0.71 2.44 0.42
N GLU A 22 -0.51 3.38 1.34
CA GLU A 22 -1.28 4.63 1.38
C GLU A 22 -1.18 5.39 0.06
N PHE A 23 0.03 5.55 -0.48
CA PHE A 23 0.22 6.18 -1.78
C PHE A 23 -0.53 5.43 -2.90
N LEU A 24 -0.36 4.11 -2.97
CA LEU A 24 -1.00 3.31 -4.01
C LEU A 24 -2.51 3.38 -3.93
N VAL A 25 -3.09 3.20 -2.75
CA VAL A 25 -4.54 3.11 -2.57
C VAL A 25 -5.19 4.45 -2.83
N GLU A 26 -4.62 5.56 -2.35
CA GLU A 26 -5.13 6.92 -2.61
C GLU A 26 -5.04 7.30 -4.09
N THR A 27 -3.96 6.88 -4.78
CA THR A 27 -3.83 7.11 -6.22
C THR A 27 -4.79 6.22 -7.02
N LEU A 28 -4.82 4.92 -6.74
CA LEU A 28 -5.65 3.95 -7.45
C LEU A 28 -7.14 4.19 -7.26
N ALA A 29 -7.59 4.63 -6.08
CA ALA A 29 -9.00 4.91 -5.80
C ALA A 29 -9.58 6.07 -6.63
N ARG A 30 -8.74 6.81 -7.36
CA ARG A 30 -9.14 7.87 -8.28
C ARG A 30 -9.34 7.41 -9.73
N GLU A 31 -8.85 6.23 -10.08
CA GLU A 31 -8.94 5.69 -11.44
C GLU A 31 -9.36 4.21 -11.52
N THR A 32 -9.48 3.51 -10.40
CA THR A 32 -9.80 2.07 -10.33
C THR A 32 -10.52 1.69 -9.03
N TYR A 33 -11.07 0.47 -8.99
CA TYR A 33 -11.57 -0.13 -7.76
C TYR A 33 -10.43 -0.86 -7.03
N VAL A 34 -10.24 -0.54 -5.75
CA VAL A 34 -9.18 -1.09 -4.91
C VAL A 34 -9.76 -1.68 -3.63
N PHE A 35 -9.24 -2.84 -3.23
CA PHE A 35 -9.52 -3.47 -1.94
C PHE A 35 -8.19 -3.89 -1.30
N THR A 36 -7.96 -3.52 -0.04
CA THR A 36 -6.71 -3.86 0.65
C THR A 36 -6.93 -4.61 1.94
N SER A 37 -5.91 -5.36 2.35
CA SER A 37 -5.84 -5.98 3.66
C SER A 37 -4.40 -6.07 4.13
N LYS A 38 -4.23 -5.96 5.44
CA LYS A 38 -2.94 -5.98 6.11
C LYS A 38 -2.88 -7.20 7.03
N GLU A 39 -1.80 -7.95 6.91
CA GLU A 39 -1.46 -9.05 7.79
C GLU A 39 -0.29 -8.60 8.66
N VAL A 40 -0.59 -8.31 9.93
CA VAL A 40 0.42 -7.85 10.90
C VAL A 40 0.63 -8.90 11.99
N MET A 41 1.89 -9.13 12.35
CA MET A 41 2.21 -9.98 13.48
C MET A 41 1.92 -9.25 14.80
N SER A 42 1.60 -10.01 15.86
CA SER A 42 1.45 -9.47 17.22
C SER A 42 2.81 -9.12 17.84
N ARG A 43 3.57 -8.23 17.18
CA ARG A 43 4.89 -7.75 17.56
C ARG A 43 5.01 -6.27 17.20
N VAL A 44 5.52 -5.46 18.13
CA VAL A 44 5.71 -4.02 17.93
C VAL A 44 6.92 -3.73 17.03
N ARG A 45 7.95 -4.57 17.08
CA ARG A 45 9.15 -4.50 16.23
C ARG A 45 9.53 -5.88 15.72
N GLY A 46 10.09 -5.90 14.52
CA GLY A 46 10.46 -7.14 13.83
C GLY A 46 9.24 -7.97 13.43
N GLY A 47 9.51 -9.18 12.94
CA GLY A 47 8.50 -9.97 12.23
C GLY A 47 8.26 -9.40 10.84
N ASN A 48 7.59 -10.18 9.99
CA ASN A 48 7.39 -9.84 8.59
C ASN A 48 5.89 -9.66 8.35
N ASN A 49 5.47 -8.44 8.00
CA ASN A 49 4.10 -8.08 7.71
C ASN A 49 3.86 -8.12 6.20
N SER A 50 2.60 -8.31 5.81
CA SER A 50 2.18 -8.27 4.41
C SER A 50 1.04 -7.28 4.22
N VAL A 51 1.01 -6.62 3.07
CA VAL A 51 -0.14 -5.85 2.60
C VAL A 51 -0.53 -6.37 1.23
N GLU A 52 -1.78 -6.77 1.07
CA GLU A 52 -2.35 -7.12 -0.23
C GLU A 52 -3.18 -5.96 -0.75
N ILE A 53 -2.96 -5.61 -2.02
CA ILE A 53 -3.68 -4.59 -2.76
C ILE A 53 -4.28 -5.29 -3.99
N ARG A 54 -5.59 -5.49 -3.95
CA ARG A 54 -6.36 -6.02 -5.09
C ARG A 54 -6.95 -4.86 -5.87
N ILE A 55 -6.76 -4.89 -7.18
CA ILE A 55 -7.12 -3.79 -8.07
C ILE A 55 -7.97 -4.34 -9.22
N SER A 56 -9.04 -3.65 -9.60
CA SER A 56 -9.91 -4.05 -10.70
C SER A 56 -10.56 -2.86 -11.42
N ALA A 57 -10.96 -3.12 -12.66
CA ALA A 57 -11.78 -2.21 -13.47
C ALA A 57 -13.26 -2.23 -13.05
N GLN A 58 -13.66 -3.22 -12.26
CA GLN A 58 -15.02 -3.45 -11.80
C GLN A 58 -15.05 -3.49 -10.26
N PRO A 59 -16.21 -3.21 -9.64
CA PRO A 59 -16.35 -3.31 -8.19
C PRO A 59 -15.86 -4.66 -7.64
N ILE A 60 -15.15 -4.61 -6.51
CA ILE A 60 -14.60 -5.78 -5.81
C ILE A 60 -14.82 -5.62 -4.31
N ASP A 61 -15.20 -6.72 -3.65
CA ASP A 61 -15.60 -6.72 -2.23
C ASP A 61 -14.72 -7.60 -1.34
N ALA A 62 -13.67 -8.21 -1.91
CA ALA A 62 -12.81 -9.15 -1.19
C ALA A 62 -11.41 -9.27 -1.81
N LEU A 63 -10.49 -9.83 -1.02
CA LEU A 63 -9.13 -10.20 -1.42
C LEU A 63 -9.10 -11.39 -2.40
N ARG A 64 -7.90 -11.70 -2.90
CA ARG A 64 -7.63 -12.91 -3.68
C ARG A 64 -6.45 -13.67 -3.10
N TYR A 65 -6.60 -14.98 -2.93
CA TYR A 65 -5.54 -15.79 -2.34
C TYR A 65 -4.23 -15.74 -3.15
N THR A 66 -4.30 -15.84 -4.48
CA THR A 66 -3.14 -15.89 -5.37
C THR A 66 -2.54 -14.52 -5.67
N ILE A 67 -1.21 -14.46 -5.79
CA ILE A 67 -0.44 -13.22 -5.98
C ILE A 67 -0.02 -13.08 -7.45
N ASP A 68 -0.27 -11.93 -8.10
CA ASP A 68 0.26 -11.66 -9.45
C ASP A 68 1.67 -11.07 -9.38
N ALA A 69 1.90 -10.14 -8.44
CA ALA A 69 3.17 -9.48 -8.23
C ALA A 69 3.48 -9.40 -6.73
N LEU A 70 4.66 -9.86 -6.34
CA LEU A 70 5.15 -9.83 -4.95
C LEU A 70 6.36 -8.89 -4.87
N LEU A 71 6.29 -7.85 -4.06
CA LEU A 71 7.42 -6.97 -3.78
C LEU A 71 7.99 -7.26 -2.40
N LEU A 72 9.27 -7.65 -2.37
CA LEU A 72 10.02 -7.97 -1.18
C LEU A 72 10.82 -6.74 -0.71
N PHE A 73 10.76 -6.44 0.58
CA PHE A 73 11.54 -5.36 1.21
C PHE A 73 12.78 -5.88 1.95
N ASN A 74 12.93 -7.20 2.07
CA ASN A 74 14.09 -7.87 2.66
C ASN A 74 14.17 -9.34 2.23
N ASN A 75 15.23 -10.03 2.66
CA ASN A 75 15.51 -11.44 2.36
C ASN A 75 14.71 -12.48 3.18
N HIS A 76 13.88 -12.05 4.11
CA HIS A 76 12.99 -12.91 4.91
C HIS A 76 11.51 -12.73 4.54
N SER A 77 11.26 -12.10 3.39
CA SER A 77 9.92 -11.68 2.95
C SER A 77 9.14 -12.74 2.15
N LEU A 78 9.81 -13.78 1.66
CA LEU A 78 9.21 -14.75 0.72
C LEU A 78 8.46 -15.91 1.39
N ASP A 79 9.03 -16.50 2.44
CA ASP A 79 8.69 -17.88 2.85
C ASP A 79 7.21 -18.10 3.18
N ARG A 80 6.57 -17.17 3.90
CA ARG A 80 5.15 -17.27 4.26
C ARG A 80 4.22 -17.16 3.06
N LEU A 81 4.67 -16.53 1.98
CA LEU A 81 3.86 -16.22 0.82
C LEU A 81 3.98 -17.26 -0.30
N ARG A 82 4.94 -18.20 -0.20
CA ARG A 82 5.13 -19.29 -1.18
C ARG A 82 3.84 -20.03 -1.55
N PRO A 83 2.96 -20.42 -0.61
CA PRO A 83 1.71 -21.13 -0.96
C PRO A 83 0.74 -20.32 -1.82
N ARG A 84 0.91 -18.99 -1.86
CA ARG A 84 0.06 -18.05 -2.61
C ARG A 84 0.61 -17.75 -4.01
N LEU A 85 1.81 -18.22 -4.32
CA LEU A 85 2.44 -18.02 -5.62
C LEU A 85 1.89 -19.02 -6.65
N THR A 86 1.88 -18.57 -7.90
CA THR A 86 1.48 -19.33 -9.08
C THR A 86 2.64 -19.28 -10.10
N PRO A 87 2.63 -20.11 -11.15
CA PRO A 87 3.63 -20.02 -12.21
C PRO A 87 3.70 -18.64 -12.89
N ASP A 88 2.60 -17.87 -12.88
CA ASP A 88 2.51 -16.53 -13.47
C ASP A 88 2.88 -15.38 -12.52
N SER A 89 3.20 -15.72 -11.26
CA SER A 89 3.60 -14.74 -10.24
C SER A 89 5.00 -14.22 -10.53
N ILE A 90 5.17 -12.90 -10.47
CA ILE A 90 6.47 -12.25 -10.60
C ILE A 90 6.88 -11.69 -9.23
N ILE A 91 8.11 -11.95 -8.82
CA ILE A 91 8.68 -11.50 -7.57
C ILE A 91 9.71 -10.42 -7.86
N TYR A 92 9.62 -9.30 -7.16
CA TYR A 92 10.54 -8.17 -7.27
C TYR A 92 11.24 -7.95 -5.93
N GLY A 93 12.54 -7.66 -5.98
CA GLY A 93 13.35 -7.39 -4.79
C GLY A 93 14.78 -7.00 -5.15
N GLU A 94 15.59 -6.66 -4.17
CA GLU A 94 17.01 -6.38 -4.41
C GLU A 94 17.84 -7.67 -4.49
N ALA A 95 19.08 -7.53 -4.97
CA ALA A 95 20.05 -8.62 -5.04
C ALA A 95 20.17 -9.34 -3.68
N GLY A 96 20.12 -10.67 -3.69
CA GLY A 96 20.25 -11.49 -2.48
C GLY A 96 19.00 -11.55 -1.60
N PHE A 97 17.85 -11.01 -2.02
CA PHE A 97 16.59 -11.16 -1.27
C PHE A 97 15.99 -12.56 -1.35
N ILE A 98 16.38 -13.36 -2.35
CA ILE A 98 15.98 -14.76 -2.46
C ILE A 98 17.19 -15.63 -2.77
N SER A 99 17.09 -16.92 -2.46
CA SER A 99 18.18 -17.87 -2.68
C SER A 99 18.37 -18.21 -4.16
N ASP A 100 19.57 -18.70 -4.53
CA ASP A 100 19.85 -19.20 -5.89
C ASP A 100 19.00 -20.44 -6.25
N GLU A 101 18.52 -21.17 -5.25
CA GLU A 101 17.54 -22.25 -5.45
C GLU A 101 16.18 -21.67 -5.82
N ASP A 102 15.71 -20.65 -5.12
CA ASP A 102 14.44 -19.98 -5.41
C ASP A 102 14.44 -19.35 -6.81
N GLN A 103 15.54 -18.71 -7.21
CA GLN A 103 15.68 -18.12 -8.55
C GLN A 103 15.55 -19.15 -9.69
N ARG A 104 15.81 -20.45 -9.42
CA ARG A 104 15.64 -21.52 -10.42
C ARG A 104 14.20 -21.97 -10.58
N HIS A 105 13.33 -21.66 -9.62
CA HIS A 105 11.95 -22.15 -9.58
C HIS A 105 10.91 -21.02 -9.64
N LEU A 106 11.30 -19.78 -9.38
CA LEU A 106 10.43 -18.62 -9.31
C LEU A 106 10.87 -17.55 -10.30
N THR A 107 9.92 -16.81 -10.84
CA THR A 107 10.21 -15.66 -11.71
C THR A 107 10.60 -14.46 -10.85
N PHE A 108 11.90 -14.32 -10.58
CA PHE A 108 12.46 -13.20 -9.82
C PHE A 108 13.05 -12.12 -10.73
N ARG A 109 12.79 -10.87 -10.40
CA ARG A 109 13.30 -9.67 -11.07
C ARG A 109 14.01 -8.80 -10.06
N GLU A 110 15.32 -8.69 -10.23
CA GLU A 110 16.15 -7.86 -9.37
C GLU A 110 15.98 -6.37 -9.74
N ILE A 111 15.59 -5.56 -8.77
CA ILE A 111 15.43 -4.11 -8.93
C ILE A 111 16.25 -3.40 -7.82
N PRO A 112 17.18 -2.51 -8.16
CA PRO A 112 18.08 -1.88 -7.20
C PRO A 112 17.42 -0.68 -6.50
N PHE A 113 16.34 -0.93 -5.74
CA PHE A 113 15.52 0.10 -5.08
C PHE A 113 16.33 1.02 -4.16
N SER A 114 17.27 0.46 -3.39
CA SER A 114 18.12 1.21 -2.48
C SER A 114 19.07 2.16 -3.22
N GLU A 115 19.60 1.73 -4.37
CA GLU A 115 20.47 2.58 -5.18
C GLU A 115 19.67 3.69 -5.87
N MET A 116 18.49 3.40 -6.41
CA MET A 116 17.59 4.42 -6.96
C MET A 116 17.23 5.47 -5.90
N ALA A 117 16.96 5.05 -4.66
CA ALA A 117 16.69 5.97 -3.54
C ALA A 117 17.91 6.88 -3.26
N LYS A 118 19.12 6.33 -3.21
CA LYS A 118 20.35 7.13 -3.04
C LYS A 118 20.54 8.13 -4.18
N GLN A 119 20.32 7.71 -5.43
CA GLN A 119 20.42 8.58 -6.62
C GLN A 119 19.38 9.71 -6.62
N SER A 120 18.22 9.49 -5.99
CA SER A 120 17.18 10.51 -5.80
C SER A 120 17.50 11.52 -4.68
N GLY A 121 18.59 11.32 -3.93
CA GLY A 121 19.12 12.26 -2.94
C GLY A 121 19.05 11.76 -1.50
N ASN A 122 18.21 10.77 -1.20
CA ASN A 122 18.09 10.23 0.16
C ASN A 122 17.63 8.77 0.17
N ARG A 123 18.33 7.92 0.94
CA ARG A 123 17.96 6.51 1.15
C ARG A 123 16.53 6.32 1.69
N LEU A 124 16.00 7.31 2.41
CA LEU A 124 14.63 7.29 2.95
C LEU A 124 13.55 7.35 1.86
N TYR A 125 13.92 7.70 0.61
CA TYR A 125 12.99 7.77 -0.51
C TYR A 125 12.70 6.40 -1.15
N ILE A 126 13.25 5.30 -0.60
CA ILE A 126 13.02 3.94 -1.10
C ILE A 126 11.54 3.59 -1.24
N ASN A 127 10.70 3.99 -0.29
CA ASN A 127 9.25 3.75 -0.37
C ASN A 127 8.62 4.49 -1.56
N THR A 128 9.11 5.68 -1.88
CA THR A 128 8.65 6.47 -3.02
C THR A 128 9.13 5.89 -4.34
N VAL A 129 10.35 5.33 -4.39
CA VAL A 129 10.82 4.54 -5.54
C VAL A 129 9.93 3.32 -5.75
N MET A 130 9.63 2.55 -4.70
CA MET A 130 8.78 1.36 -4.79
C MET A 130 7.35 1.72 -5.21
N PHE A 131 6.81 2.83 -4.70
CA PHE A 131 5.54 3.38 -5.15
C PHE A 131 5.57 3.70 -6.66
N GLY A 132 6.60 4.42 -7.12
CA GLY A 132 6.80 4.71 -8.54
C GLY A 132 6.89 3.45 -9.38
N PHE A 133 7.66 2.46 -8.93
CA PHE A 133 7.83 1.18 -9.62
C PHE A 133 6.49 0.45 -9.82
N ILE A 134 5.68 0.35 -8.77
CA ILE A 134 4.35 -0.27 -8.88
C ILE A 134 3.44 0.57 -9.78
N ALA A 135 3.52 1.91 -9.71
CA ALA A 135 2.75 2.80 -10.56
C ALA A 135 3.08 2.63 -12.06
N GLY A 136 4.36 2.50 -12.41
CA GLY A 136 4.80 2.22 -13.78
C GLY A 136 4.33 0.84 -14.27
N MET A 137 4.46 -0.20 -13.43
CA MET A 137 4.01 -1.56 -13.77
C MET A 137 2.49 -1.64 -14.05
N LEU A 138 1.71 -0.78 -13.38
CA LEU A 138 0.26 -0.71 -13.49
C LEU A 138 -0.23 0.33 -14.50
N ASP A 139 0.65 1.11 -15.13
CA ASP A 139 0.30 2.21 -16.04
C ASP A 139 -0.60 3.26 -15.35
N ILE A 140 -0.29 3.58 -14.09
CA ILE A 140 -0.98 4.61 -13.31
C ILE A 140 -0.68 6.00 -13.90
N ASP A 141 -1.67 6.89 -13.85
CA ASP A 141 -1.48 8.29 -14.25
C ASP A 141 -0.43 8.98 -13.36
N VAL A 142 0.63 9.49 -14.00
CA VAL A 142 1.79 10.08 -13.33
C VAL A 142 1.42 11.31 -12.51
N GLU A 143 0.56 12.18 -13.03
CA GLU A 143 0.17 13.40 -12.33
C GLU A 143 -0.67 13.09 -11.09
N ASN A 144 -1.60 12.14 -11.19
CA ASN A 144 -2.37 11.65 -10.08
C ASN A 144 -1.48 11.09 -8.94
N ALA A 145 -0.44 10.33 -9.31
CA ALA A 145 0.53 9.80 -8.35
C ALA A 145 1.38 10.91 -7.71
N LYS A 146 1.91 11.83 -8.52
CA LYS A 146 2.73 12.97 -8.05
C LYS A 146 1.95 13.91 -7.14
N ASP A 147 0.66 14.10 -7.38
CA ASP A 147 -0.18 14.90 -6.51
C ASP A 147 -0.34 14.29 -5.12
N GLN A 148 -0.39 12.96 -4.98
CA GLN A 148 -0.38 12.33 -3.65
C GLN A 148 0.92 12.61 -2.90
N ILE A 149 2.06 12.58 -3.59
CA ILE A 149 3.37 12.91 -3.02
C ILE A 149 3.38 14.36 -2.51
N LYS A 150 2.92 15.32 -3.33
CA LYS A 150 2.82 16.74 -2.96
C LYS A 150 1.89 16.94 -1.76
N ILE A 151 0.71 16.29 -1.73
CA ILE A 151 -0.24 16.38 -0.62
C ILE A 151 0.38 15.85 0.67
N ARG A 152 1.00 14.67 0.62
CA ARG A 152 1.58 13.98 1.78
C ARG A 152 2.72 14.78 2.42
N PHE A 153 3.53 15.43 1.59
CA PHE A 153 4.74 16.16 2.02
C PHE A 153 4.58 17.68 1.99
N LYS A 154 3.34 18.20 1.84
CA LYS A 154 3.05 19.65 1.74
C LYS A 154 3.65 20.51 2.87
N LYS A 155 3.83 19.94 4.06
CA LYS A 155 4.35 20.63 5.25
C LYS A 155 5.87 20.51 5.41
N LEU A 156 6.54 19.78 4.51
CA LEU A 156 7.99 19.60 4.53
C LEU A 156 8.66 20.55 3.56
N ASP A 157 9.99 20.64 3.66
CA ASP A 157 10.81 21.48 2.79
C ASP A 157 10.67 21.07 1.32
N GLU A 158 10.72 22.05 0.43
CA GLU A 158 10.54 21.86 -1.02
C GLU A 158 11.57 20.87 -1.60
N GLU A 159 12.80 20.88 -1.08
CA GLU A 159 13.85 19.93 -1.47
C GLU A 159 13.44 18.47 -1.20
N ILE A 160 12.75 18.22 -0.08
CA ILE A 160 12.25 16.88 0.26
C ILE A 160 11.16 16.46 -0.72
N VAL A 161 10.27 17.37 -1.09
CA VAL A 161 9.21 17.11 -2.07
C VAL A 161 9.82 16.79 -3.44
N LEU A 162 10.76 17.60 -3.92
CA LEU A 162 11.45 17.39 -5.19
C LEU A 162 12.26 16.07 -5.21
N GLY A 163 12.93 15.73 -4.11
CA GLY A 163 13.65 14.47 -3.97
C GLY A 163 12.72 13.25 -4.07
N ASN A 164 11.53 13.33 -3.45
CA ASN A 164 10.52 12.28 -3.57
C ASN A 164 9.92 12.20 -4.98
N LEU A 165 9.68 13.33 -5.67
CA LEU A 165 9.22 13.32 -7.05
C LEU A 165 10.25 12.66 -7.99
N LYS A 166 11.54 12.97 -7.79
CA LYS A 166 12.64 12.31 -8.53
C LYS A 166 12.71 10.81 -8.23
N ALA A 167 12.54 10.41 -6.97
CA ALA A 167 12.49 9.01 -6.56
C ALA A 167 11.34 8.26 -7.24
N PHE A 168 10.17 8.89 -7.30
CA PHE A 168 9.01 8.36 -8.00
C PHE A 168 9.30 8.17 -9.49
N ASP A 169 9.88 9.16 -10.17
CA ASP A 169 10.17 9.09 -11.60
C ASP A 169 11.16 7.96 -11.96
N LEU A 170 12.19 7.76 -11.13
CA LEU A 170 13.14 6.64 -11.28
C LEU A 170 12.43 5.29 -11.11
N GLY A 171 11.59 5.18 -10.08
CA GLY A 171 10.77 3.99 -9.86
C GLY A 171 9.83 3.71 -11.04
N TYR A 172 9.08 4.73 -11.48
CA TYR A 172 8.11 4.63 -12.56
C TYR A 172 8.75 4.14 -13.85
N THR A 173 9.89 4.71 -14.23
CA THR A 173 10.64 4.29 -15.42
C THR A 173 11.08 2.83 -15.33
N ALA A 174 11.56 2.39 -14.16
CA ALA A 174 11.94 0.99 -13.95
C ALA A 174 10.71 0.06 -14.02
N GLY A 175 9.58 0.46 -13.44
CA GLY A 175 8.33 -0.30 -13.47
C GLY A 175 7.70 -0.42 -14.85
N ASP A 176 7.75 0.65 -15.65
CA ASP A 176 7.23 0.67 -17.03
C ASP A 176 8.02 -0.26 -17.97
N SER A 177 9.30 -0.50 -17.66
CA SER A 177 10.16 -1.42 -18.40
C SER A 177 9.93 -2.91 -18.08
N GLU A 178 9.22 -3.22 -16.99
CA GLU A 178 8.89 -4.58 -16.59
C GLU A 178 7.64 -5.11 -17.30
N PRO A 179 7.39 -6.44 -17.33
CA PRO A 179 6.19 -7.00 -17.94
C PRO A 179 4.93 -6.35 -17.36
N LYS A 180 4.26 -5.54 -18.20
CA LYS A 180 3.06 -4.80 -17.82
C LYS A 180 2.00 -5.76 -17.26
N LYS A 181 1.79 -5.69 -15.94
CA LYS A 181 0.58 -6.20 -15.29
C LYS A 181 -0.45 -5.07 -15.34
N THR A 182 -0.72 -4.55 -16.52
CA THR A 182 -1.74 -3.52 -16.70
C THR A 182 -3.11 -4.14 -16.53
N LEU A 183 -4.00 -3.44 -15.82
CA LEU A 183 -5.42 -3.64 -16.01
C LEU A 183 -5.70 -3.32 -17.48
N ARG A 184 -6.02 -4.34 -18.29
CA ARG A 184 -6.21 -4.16 -19.74
C ARG A 184 -7.27 -3.10 -20.06
N GLU A 185 -8.16 -2.82 -19.12
CA GLU A 185 -9.23 -1.85 -19.22
C GLU A 185 -9.27 -1.10 -17.88
N LYS A 186 -9.05 0.22 -17.88
CA LYS A 186 -9.44 1.08 -16.76
C LYS A 186 -10.96 1.30 -16.84
N PRO A 187 -11.67 1.53 -15.72
CA PRO A 187 -13.09 1.86 -15.78
C PRO A 187 -13.33 3.10 -16.63
N VAL A 188 -14.32 3.04 -17.52
CA VAL A 188 -14.78 4.19 -18.31
C VAL A 188 -15.71 5.04 -17.44
N ASP A 189 -15.54 6.37 -17.46
CA ASP A 189 -16.35 7.32 -16.67
C ASP A 189 -16.32 7.04 -15.15
N PHE A 190 -15.10 6.99 -14.60
CA PHE A 190 -14.86 6.65 -13.20
C PHE A 190 -14.98 7.88 -12.30
N THR A 191 -15.82 7.78 -11.26
CA THR A 191 -15.86 8.77 -10.18
C THR A 191 -14.82 8.42 -9.12
N PRO A 192 -13.92 9.36 -8.75
CA PRO A 192 -12.97 9.12 -7.66
C PRO A 192 -13.66 8.73 -6.35
N HIS A 193 -13.19 7.64 -5.74
CA HIS A 193 -13.71 7.16 -4.47
C HIS A 193 -12.86 7.67 -3.31
N LYS A 194 -13.49 7.82 -2.14
CA LYS A 194 -12.77 7.99 -0.87
C LYS A 194 -12.40 6.62 -0.33
N VAL A 195 -11.19 6.52 0.21
CA VAL A 195 -10.69 5.32 0.86
C VAL A 195 -11.00 5.42 2.35
N PHE A 196 -11.51 4.33 2.93
CA PHE A 196 -11.70 4.20 4.37
C PHE A 196 -11.65 2.72 4.76
N ASN A 197 -11.20 2.43 5.97
CA ASN A 197 -11.26 1.06 6.51
C ASN A 197 -12.57 0.83 7.29
N GLY A 198 -12.78 -0.40 7.76
CA GLY A 198 -13.98 -0.77 8.51
C GLY A 198 -14.22 0.07 9.77
N ASN A 199 -13.16 0.43 10.50
CA ASN A 199 -13.27 1.25 11.70
C ASN A 199 -13.61 2.70 11.36
N ASN A 200 -13.07 3.27 10.27
CA ASN A 200 -13.48 4.58 9.77
C ASN A 200 -14.98 4.59 9.43
N ALA A 201 -15.45 3.58 8.69
CA ALA A 201 -16.86 3.44 8.33
C ALA A 201 -17.76 3.36 9.58
N LEU A 202 -17.34 2.58 10.58
CA LEU A 202 -18.05 2.45 11.85
C LEU A 202 -18.15 3.79 12.60
N VAL A 203 -17.05 4.54 12.69
CA VAL A 203 -17.04 5.86 13.34
C VAL A 203 -17.95 6.84 12.62
N ILE A 204 -17.88 6.90 11.29
CA ILE A 204 -18.74 7.77 10.47
C ILE A 204 -20.21 7.40 10.70
N GLY A 205 -20.55 6.11 10.66
CA GLY A 205 -21.91 5.63 10.90
C GLY A 205 -22.41 5.93 12.31
N ALA A 206 -21.56 5.73 13.33
CA ALA A 206 -21.91 6.01 14.73
C ALA A 206 -22.19 7.50 14.96
N LEU A 207 -21.34 8.39 14.42
CA LEU A 207 -21.55 9.84 14.48
C LEU A 207 -22.80 10.26 13.73
N ALA A 208 -23.03 9.73 12.53
CA ALA A 208 -24.24 9.99 11.75
C ALA A 208 -25.51 9.50 12.47
N GLY A 209 -25.40 8.41 13.23
CA GLY A 209 -26.47 7.87 14.08
C GLY A 209 -26.67 8.64 15.40
N GLY A 210 -25.87 9.66 15.68
CA GLY A 210 -26.02 10.50 16.87
C GLY A 210 -25.37 9.95 18.13
N VAL A 211 -24.32 9.11 18.02
CA VAL A 211 -23.56 8.66 19.19
C VAL A 211 -22.99 9.87 19.94
N ASN A 212 -23.20 9.90 21.25
CA ASN A 212 -22.69 10.97 22.13
C ASN A 212 -21.90 10.43 23.33
N TYR A 213 -21.81 9.10 23.50
CA TYR A 213 -21.03 8.46 24.55
C TYR A 213 -20.47 7.10 24.09
N LEU A 214 -19.21 6.82 24.41
CA LEU A 214 -18.56 5.51 24.23
C LEU A 214 -17.76 5.18 25.49
N ALA A 215 -18.03 4.03 26.11
CA ALA A 215 -17.18 3.43 27.12
C ALA A 215 -16.54 2.15 26.56
N ALA A 216 -15.21 2.08 26.53
CA ALA A 216 -14.50 0.92 25.95
C ALA A 216 -13.10 0.72 26.57
N TYR A 217 -12.64 -0.54 26.57
CA TYR A 217 -11.27 -0.90 26.90
C TYR A 217 -10.42 -0.99 25.61
N PRO A 218 -9.19 -0.45 25.56
CA PRO A 218 -8.34 -0.54 24.38
C PRO A 218 -7.93 -1.99 24.06
N MET A 219 -8.43 -2.53 22.95
CA MET A 219 -8.02 -3.83 22.44
C MET A 219 -7.95 -3.80 20.91
N SER A 220 -6.88 -4.36 20.32
CA SER A 220 -6.78 -4.50 18.87
C SER A 220 -7.87 -5.45 18.35
N PRO A 221 -8.58 -5.13 17.25
CA PRO A 221 -8.44 -3.96 16.37
C PRO A 221 -9.34 -2.75 16.72
N GLY A 222 -10.11 -2.80 17.81
CA GLY A 222 -11.13 -1.79 18.19
C GLY A 222 -10.59 -0.47 18.76
N THR A 223 -9.35 -0.43 19.27
CA THR A 223 -8.76 0.80 19.86
C THR A 223 -8.85 2.02 18.95
N SER A 224 -8.69 1.85 17.63
CA SER A 224 -8.75 2.97 16.69
C SER A 224 -10.14 3.61 16.59
N VAL A 225 -11.23 2.87 16.83
CA VAL A 225 -12.59 3.43 16.90
C VAL A 225 -12.69 4.41 18.08
N MET A 226 -12.14 4.01 19.23
CA MET A 226 -12.10 4.82 20.44
C MET A 226 -11.29 6.11 20.22
N SER A 227 -10.09 6.00 19.65
CA SER A 227 -9.23 7.16 19.34
C SER A 227 -9.89 8.12 18.34
N MET A 228 -10.45 7.60 17.24
CA MET A 228 -11.10 8.42 16.23
C MET A 228 -12.35 9.14 16.74
N LEU A 229 -13.17 8.51 17.60
CA LEU A 229 -14.30 9.20 18.23
C LEU A 229 -13.81 10.27 19.22
N SER A 230 -12.77 9.98 19.99
CA SER A 230 -12.18 10.94 20.94
C SER A 230 -11.66 12.19 20.23
N GLU A 231 -11.00 12.04 19.08
CA GLU A 231 -10.56 13.17 18.22
C GLU A 231 -11.73 14.04 17.70
N LYS A 232 -12.95 13.49 17.67
CA LYS A 232 -14.17 14.17 17.20
C LYS A 232 -15.04 14.71 18.33
N SER A 233 -14.64 14.51 19.58
CA SER A 233 -15.38 14.92 20.79
C SER A 233 -15.87 16.37 20.75
N HIS A 234 -14.98 17.32 20.51
CA HIS A 234 -15.34 18.75 20.49
C HIS A 234 -16.27 19.14 19.34
N THR A 235 -16.14 18.49 18.18
CA THR A 235 -16.91 18.85 16.99
C THR A 235 -18.32 18.26 17.02
N TYR A 236 -18.48 17.05 17.57
CA TYR A 236 -19.73 16.30 17.52
C TYR A 236 -20.36 16.02 18.90
N GLY A 237 -19.75 16.50 19.99
CA GLY A 237 -20.29 16.34 21.34
C GLY A 237 -20.25 14.89 21.86
N VAL A 238 -19.30 14.09 21.40
CA VAL A 238 -19.12 12.70 21.86
C VAL A 238 -18.13 12.63 23.03
N LEU A 239 -18.53 11.99 24.13
CA LEU A 239 -17.66 11.67 25.26
C LEU A 239 -17.13 10.25 25.10
N VAL A 240 -15.81 10.08 25.17
CA VAL A 240 -15.16 8.77 25.14
C VAL A 240 -14.48 8.51 26.48
N GLU A 241 -14.89 7.44 27.15
CA GLU A 241 -14.36 7.01 28.43
C GLU A 241 -13.60 5.70 28.26
N GLN A 242 -12.33 5.71 28.69
CA GLN A 242 -11.53 4.49 28.75
C GLN A 242 -11.84 3.78 30.08
N ALA A 243 -12.55 2.65 29.98
CA ALA A 243 -12.83 1.77 31.10
C ALA A 243 -11.72 0.73 31.29
#